data_AF-Q12DY1-F1
#
_entry.id   AF-Q12DY1-F1
#
_cell.length_a   1.000
_cell.length_b   1.000
_cell.length_c   1.000
_cell.angle_alpha   90.00
_cell.angle_beta   90.00
_cell.angle_gamma   90.00
#
_symmetry.space_group_name_H-M   'P 1'
#
loop_
_entity.id
_entity.type
_entity.pdbx_description
1 polymer ?
#
loop_
_entity_poly.entity_id
_entity_poly.type
_entity_poly.pdbx_seq_one_letter_code
_entity_poly.pdbx_strand_id
1 'polypeptide(L)'
;MSPFNDQVMRHAQATAIAHAALRTPVDALARQIAVSMKAERRAAEVETALRSALVQQALFERDVALWFGSDGLVRLVDQQPGGLGAARLRLQHPPRAGVCRYCLLREAASLVPELESDVDAYGQLVSGSFIHSRCRRAWRRLQSQVGRIEEVPAS
;
A
#
# COMPACT_ATOMS: atom_id res chain seq x y z
N MET A 1 14.13 0.63 -18.52
CA MET A 1 12.72 1.07 -18.32
C MET A 1 12.49 2.33 -19.14
N SER A 2 11.33 2.49 -19.80
CA SER A 2 11.09 3.64 -20.68
C SER A 2 10.91 4.95 -19.89
N PRO A 3 11.24 6.13 -20.48
CA PRO A 3 10.98 7.42 -19.84
C PRO A 3 9.51 7.63 -19.48
N PHE A 4 8.59 7.10 -20.29
CA PHE A 4 7.16 7.15 -20.02
C PHE A 4 6.79 6.36 -18.77
N ASN A 5 7.25 5.12 -18.63
CA ASN A 5 6.96 4.30 -17.44
C ASN A 5 7.53 4.95 -16.18
N ASP A 6 8.72 5.55 -16.26
CA ASP A 6 9.30 6.27 -15.13
C ASP A 6 8.46 7.48 -14.71
N GLN A 7 7.92 8.23 -15.68
CA GLN A 7 6.97 9.30 -15.40
C GLN A 7 5.69 8.76 -14.72
N VAL A 8 5.07 7.71 -15.28
CA VAL A 8 3.89 7.06 -14.68
C VAL A 8 4.15 6.69 -13.22
N MET A 9 5.31 6.06 -12.93
CA MET A 9 5.64 5.63 -11.59
C MET A 9 5.83 6.81 -10.61
N ARG A 10 6.45 7.91 -11.02
CA ARG A 10 6.57 9.10 -10.16
C ARG A 10 5.20 9.66 -9.77
N HIS A 11 4.29 9.74 -10.73
CA HIS A 11 2.95 10.27 -10.50
C HIS A 11 2.06 9.28 -9.71
N ALA A 12 2.23 7.97 -9.92
CA ALA A 12 1.61 6.94 -9.08
C ALA A 12 2.12 7.01 -7.64
N GLN A 13 3.42 7.20 -7.42
CA GLN A 13 4.00 7.38 -6.09
C GLN A 13 3.48 8.64 -5.39
N ALA A 14 3.44 9.77 -6.09
CA ALA A 14 2.85 10.99 -5.55
C ALA A 14 1.37 10.80 -5.16
N THR A 15 0.61 10.06 -5.97
CA THR A 15 -0.78 9.70 -5.67
C THR A 15 -0.87 8.81 -4.43
N ALA A 16 0.00 7.80 -4.31
CA ALA A 16 0.05 6.91 -3.15
C ALA A 16 0.32 7.69 -1.86
N ILE A 17 1.31 8.61 -1.87
CA ILE A 17 1.66 9.46 -0.73
C ILE A 17 0.49 10.35 -0.32
N ALA A 18 -0.17 11.00 -1.29
CA ALA A 18 -1.27 11.92 -1.03
C ALA A 18 -2.49 11.23 -0.38
N HIS A 19 -2.76 9.98 -0.75
CA HIS A 19 -3.92 9.22 -0.24
C HIS A 19 -3.57 8.26 0.91
N ALA A 20 -2.30 7.93 1.12
CA ALA A 20 -1.76 6.83 1.91
C ALA A 20 -2.23 5.42 1.45
N ALA A 21 -3.53 5.25 1.20
CA ALA A 21 -4.12 4.06 0.63
C ALA A 21 -5.35 4.42 -0.20
N LEU A 22 -5.41 3.91 -1.43
CA LEU A 22 -6.49 4.15 -2.37
C LEU A 22 -7.00 2.82 -2.93
N ARG A 23 -8.33 2.65 -2.95
CA ARG A 23 -9.04 1.57 -3.65
C ARG A 23 -10.00 2.21 -4.64
N THR A 24 -9.82 1.93 -5.93
CA THR A 24 -10.53 2.65 -7.00
C THR A 24 -10.57 1.81 -8.29
N PRO A 25 -11.46 2.09 -9.24
CA PRO A 25 -11.34 1.56 -10.60
C PRO A 25 -10.00 1.97 -11.25
N VAL A 26 -9.37 1.06 -11.98
CA VAL A 26 -8.06 1.32 -12.60
C VAL A 26 -8.12 2.44 -13.64
N ASP A 27 -9.21 2.56 -14.38
CA ASP A 27 -9.43 3.61 -15.37
C ASP A 27 -9.50 4.99 -14.68
N ALA A 28 -10.09 5.07 -13.49
CA ALA A 28 -10.10 6.29 -12.68
C ALA A 28 -8.69 6.66 -12.19
N LEU A 29 -7.92 5.68 -11.69
CA LEU A 29 -6.52 5.90 -11.30
C LEU A 29 -5.66 6.35 -12.49
N ALA A 30 -5.81 5.70 -13.64
CA ALA A 30 -5.07 6.02 -14.85
C ALA A 30 -5.39 7.43 -15.36
N ARG A 31 -6.67 7.85 -15.34
CA ARG A 31 -7.08 9.23 -15.65
C ARG A 31 -6.45 10.23 -14.69
N GLN A 32 -6.51 9.99 -13.38
CA GLN A 32 -5.92 10.88 -12.37
C GLN A 32 -4.40 11.05 -12.59
N ILE A 33 -3.69 9.95 -12.82
CA ILE A 33 -2.25 9.98 -13.12
C ILE A 33 -1.99 10.73 -14.43
N ALA A 34 -2.74 10.45 -15.49
CA ALA A 34 -2.61 11.11 -16.79
C ALA A 34 -2.84 12.63 -16.70
N VAL A 35 -3.84 13.08 -15.94
CA VAL A 35 -4.08 14.51 -15.64
C VAL A 35 -2.87 15.11 -14.91
N SER A 36 -2.36 14.43 -13.88
CA SER A 36 -1.19 14.93 -13.14
C SER A 36 0.08 15.02 -14.00
N MET A 37 0.19 14.17 -15.03
CA MET A 37 1.26 14.19 -16.03
C MET A 37 1.05 15.24 -17.13
N LYS A 38 -0.11 15.93 -17.15
CA LYS A 38 -0.58 16.81 -18.24
C LYS A 38 -0.66 16.07 -19.59
N ALA A 39 -1.16 14.84 -19.55
CA ALA A 39 -1.19 13.90 -20.67
C ALA A 39 -2.50 13.10 -20.70
N GLU A 40 -3.65 13.74 -20.51
CA GLU A 40 -4.98 13.14 -20.36
C GLU A 40 -5.33 12.18 -21.50
N ARG A 41 -4.95 12.53 -22.73
CA ARG A 41 -5.15 11.70 -23.93
C ARG A 41 -4.44 10.35 -23.88
N ARG A 42 -3.50 10.16 -22.94
CA ARG A 42 -2.70 8.95 -22.76
C ARG A 42 -3.19 8.07 -21.60
N ALA A 43 -4.39 8.29 -21.07
CA ALA A 43 -4.92 7.51 -19.95
C ALA A 43 -4.90 5.98 -20.20
N ALA A 44 -5.18 5.52 -21.42
CA ALA A 44 -5.10 4.09 -21.77
C ALA A 44 -3.66 3.54 -21.74
N GLU A 45 -2.68 4.33 -22.16
CA GLU A 45 -1.26 3.95 -22.06
C GLU A 45 -0.80 3.91 -20.60
N VAL A 46 -1.30 4.83 -19.77
CA VAL A 46 -1.05 4.83 -18.32
C VAL A 46 -1.63 3.59 -17.67
N GLU A 47 -2.87 3.22 -17.97
CA GLU A 47 -3.48 1.98 -17.47
C GLU A 47 -2.63 0.75 -17.89
N THR A 48 -2.24 0.69 -19.17
CA THR A 48 -1.38 -0.39 -19.68
C THR A 48 -0.05 -0.46 -18.91
N ALA A 49 0.57 0.69 -18.63
CA ALA A 49 1.79 0.76 -17.84
C ALA A 49 1.56 0.26 -16.40
N LEU A 50 0.47 0.67 -15.73
CA LEU A 50 0.14 0.24 -14.37
C LEU A 50 -0.12 -1.27 -14.26
N ARG A 51 -0.65 -1.89 -15.31
CA ARG A 51 -0.85 -3.35 -15.40
C ARG A 51 0.44 -4.13 -15.64
N SER A 52 1.53 -3.46 -16.06
CA SER A 52 2.80 -4.11 -16.29
C SER A 52 3.42 -4.63 -14.99
N ALA A 53 3.76 -5.92 -14.95
CA ALA A 53 4.45 -6.52 -13.81
C ALA A 53 5.79 -5.83 -13.51
N LEU A 54 6.52 -5.37 -14.54
CA LEU A 54 7.77 -4.62 -14.38
C LEU A 54 7.53 -3.29 -13.66
N VAL A 55 6.48 -2.55 -14.03
CA VAL A 55 6.13 -1.27 -13.39
C VAL A 55 5.66 -1.49 -11.95
N GLN A 56 4.84 -2.52 -11.71
CA GLN A 56 4.38 -2.87 -10.35
C GLN A 56 5.55 -3.25 -9.43
N GLN A 57 6.51 -4.03 -9.94
CA GLN A 57 7.71 -4.40 -9.19
C GLN A 57 8.57 -3.16 -8.88
N ALA A 58 8.81 -2.30 -9.87
CA ALA A 58 9.58 -1.08 -9.69
C ALA A 58 8.89 -0.08 -8.74
N LEU A 59 7.56 0.02 -8.76
CA LEU A 59 6.80 0.76 -7.75
C LEU A 59 6.98 0.17 -6.36
N PHE A 60 6.94 -1.16 -6.23
CA PHE A 60 7.13 -1.82 -4.95
C PHE A 60 8.54 -1.58 -4.39
N GLU A 61 9.56 -1.47 -5.22
CA GLU A 61 10.91 -1.06 -4.81
C GLU A 61 10.97 0.41 -4.35
N ARG A 62 10.10 1.27 -4.88
CA ARG A 62 9.91 2.68 -4.47
C ARG A 62 8.93 2.86 -3.30
N ASP A 63 8.71 1.80 -2.53
CA ASP A 63 7.76 1.79 -1.41
C ASP A 63 6.32 2.15 -1.82
N VAL A 64 5.86 1.67 -2.97
CA VAL A 64 4.47 1.78 -3.41
C VAL A 64 3.95 0.40 -3.79
N ALA A 65 2.95 -0.09 -3.06
CA ALA A 65 2.26 -1.32 -3.42
C ALA A 65 1.11 -1.01 -4.38
N LEU A 66 1.15 -1.61 -5.56
CA LEU A 66 0.09 -1.59 -6.56
C LEU A 66 -0.34 -3.02 -6.86
N TRP A 67 -1.63 -3.32 -6.73
CA TRP A 67 -2.17 -4.63 -7.13
C TRP A 67 -3.64 -4.54 -7.53
N PHE A 68 -4.05 -5.52 -8.33
CA PHE A 68 -5.41 -5.67 -8.84
C PHE A 68 -6.11 -6.71 -7.99
N GLY A 69 -7.19 -6.31 -7.33
CA GLY A 69 -8.00 -7.26 -6.57
C GLY A 69 -8.92 -8.06 -7.47
N SER A 70 -9.44 -9.14 -6.89
CA SER A 70 -10.43 -10.01 -7.51
C SER A 70 -11.80 -9.32 -7.71
N ASP A 71 -12.03 -8.19 -7.04
CA ASP A 71 -13.19 -7.31 -7.22
C ASP A 71 -13.08 -6.38 -8.43
N GLY A 72 -12.02 -6.50 -9.23
CA GLY A 72 -11.77 -5.64 -10.37
C GLY A 72 -11.30 -4.22 -10.01
N LEU A 73 -11.09 -3.94 -8.73
CA LEU A 73 -10.55 -2.66 -8.28
C LEU A 73 -9.04 -2.74 -8.06
N VAL A 74 -8.37 -1.61 -8.25
CA VAL A 74 -6.95 -1.46 -7.99
C VAL A 74 -6.73 -0.89 -6.61
N ARG A 75 -5.70 -1.39 -5.92
CA ARG A 75 -5.21 -0.88 -4.64
C ARG A 75 -3.85 -0.25 -4.85
N LEU A 76 -3.72 1.01 -4.47
CA LEU A 76 -2.48 1.78 -4.50
C LEU A 76 -2.18 2.25 -3.07
N VAL A 77 -1.08 1.78 -2.50
CA VAL A 77 -0.76 1.99 -1.09
C VAL A 77 0.69 2.45 -0.94
N ASP A 78 0.87 3.58 -0.25
CA ASP A 78 2.18 4.03 0.20
C ASP A 78 2.69 3.07 1.29
N GLN A 79 3.91 2.54 1.10
CA GLN A 79 4.58 1.60 2.00
C GLN A 79 5.57 2.29 2.95
N GLN A 80 5.66 3.61 2.93
CA GLN A 80 6.48 4.34 3.88
C GLN A 80 5.75 4.45 5.23
N PRO A 81 6.27 3.81 6.31
CA PRO A 81 5.79 4.13 7.64
C PRO A 81 6.22 5.58 7.91
N GLY A 82 5.26 6.48 8.10
CA GLY A 82 5.54 7.89 8.39
C GLY A 82 6.34 8.09 9.68
N GLY A 83 6.25 9.27 10.29
CA GLY A 83 6.95 9.54 11.56
C GLY A 83 6.57 8.58 12.69
N LEU A 84 7.43 8.48 13.70
CA LEU A 84 7.25 7.56 14.84
C LEU A 84 5.89 7.69 15.53
N GLY A 85 5.36 8.91 15.67
CA GLY A 85 4.04 9.15 16.23
C GLY A 85 2.93 8.47 15.42
N ALA A 86 3.00 8.57 14.08
CA ALA A 86 2.06 7.90 13.19
C ALA A 86 2.19 6.37 13.27
N ALA A 87 3.42 5.85 13.39
CA ALA A 87 3.66 4.42 13.61
C ALA A 87 3.01 3.92 14.91
N ARG A 88 3.25 4.61 16.04
CA ARG A 88 2.66 4.26 17.35
C ARG A 88 1.13 4.27 17.31
N LEU A 89 0.54 5.34 16.78
CA LEU A 89 -0.92 5.45 16.64
C LEU A 89 -1.49 4.29 15.81
N ARG A 90 -0.80 3.88 14.74
CA ARG A 90 -1.24 2.79 13.87
C ARG A 90 -1.18 1.42 14.55
N LEU A 91 -0.14 1.16 15.34
CA LEU A 91 -0.04 -0.07 16.15
C LEU A 91 -1.13 -0.14 17.23
N GLN A 92 -1.45 1.00 17.85
CA GLN A 92 -2.43 1.08 18.93
C GLN A 92 -3.89 0.97 18.45
N HIS A 93 -4.17 1.23 17.16
CA HIS A 93 -5.52 1.02 16.65
C HIS A 93 -5.92 -0.45 16.82
N PRO A 94 -7.12 -0.76 17.31
CA PRO A 94 -7.56 -2.14 17.46
C PRO A 94 -7.79 -2.79 16.09
N PRO A 95 -7.56 -4.12 15.95
CA PRO A 95 -7.88 -4.84 14.73
C PRO A 95 -9.39 -4.78 14.45
N ARG A 96 -9.75 -4.74 13.16
CA ARG A 96 -11.14 -4.75 12.70
C ARG A 96 -11.28 -5.84 11.63
N ALA A 97 -12.34 -6.63 11.73
CA ALA A 97 -12.62 -7.68 10.76
C ALA A 97 -12.72 -7.11 9.34
N GLY A 98 -12.06 -7.76 8.38
CA GLY A 98 -12.03 -7.35 6.97
C GLY A 98 -11.28 -6.04 6.70
N VAL A 99 -10.43 -5.58 7.62
CA VAL A 99 -9.62 -4.35 7.44
C VAL A 99 -8.14 -4.67 7.58
N CYS A 100 -7.33 -4.26 6.61
CA CYS A 100 -5.88 -4.41 6.67
C CYS A 100 -5.29 -3.53 7.77
N ARG A 101 -4.46 -4.10 8.66
CA ARG A 101 -3.76 -3.38 9.74
C ARG A 101 -2.89 -2.23 9.26
N TYR A 102 -2.25 -2.40 8.12
CA TYR A 102 -1.37 -1.39 7.57
C TYR A 102 -2.16 -0.34 6.79
N CYS A 103 -2.76 -0.68 5.65
CA CYS A 103 -3.36 0.33 4.78
C CYS A 103 -4.75 0.81 5.23
N LEU A 104 -5.37 0.17 6.23
CA LEU A 104 -6.71 0.47 6.75
C LEU A 104 -7.84 0.37 5.71
N LEU A 105 -7.55 -0.13 4.50
CA LEU A 105 -8.58 -0.44 3.52
C LEU A 105 -9.45 -1.57 4.05
N ARG A 106 -10.76 -1.36 3.96
CA ARG A 106 -11.78 -2.37 4.22
C ARG A 106 -12.01 -3.16 2.94
N GLU A 107 -11.83 -4.46 3.04
CA GLU A 107 -12.16 -5.41 2.00
C GLU A 107 -13.60 -5.91 2.19
N ALA A 108 -14.27 -6.21 1.08
CA ALA A 108 -15.59 -6.85 1.13
C ALA A 108 -15.47 -8.24 1.78
N ALA A 109 -16.55 -8.73 2.39
CA ALA A 109 -16.54 -10.03 3.07
C ALA A 109 -16.16 -11.21 2.15
N SER A 110 -16.38 -11.08 0.84
CA SER A 110 -15.97 -12.04 -0.18
C SER A 110 -14.48 -11.97 -0.56
N LEU A 111 -13.75 -10.94 -0.12
CA LEU A 111 -12.35 -10.65 -0.45
C LEU A 111 -11.38 -10.96 0.70
N VAL A 112 -11.84 -11.72 1.70
CA VAL A 112 -11.00 -12.26 2.78
C VAL A 112 -9.73 -12.99 2.25
N PRO A 113 -9.70 -13.64 1.07
CA PRO A 113 -8.47 -14.24 0.55
C PRO A 113 -7.32 -13.26 0.27
N GLU A 114 -7.60 -11.96 0.09
CA GLU A 114 -6.54 -10.95 -0.10
C GLU A 114 -5.88 -10.53 1.22
N LEU A 115 -6.53 -10.85 2.34
CA LEU A 115 -6.10 -10.56 3.69
C LEU A 115 -5.55 -11.82 4.36
N GLU A 116 -4.28 -11.78 4.76
CA GLU A 116 -3.64 -12.85 5.51
C GLU A 116 -3.65 -12.53 7.00
N SER A 117 -3.67 -13.54 7.86
CA SER A 117 -3.54 -13.33 9.30
C SER A 117 -2.23 -12.60 9.62
N ASP A 118 -2.33 -11.63 10.54
CA ASP A 118 -1.19 -10.91 11.07
C ASP A 118 -0.43 -11.77 12.08
N VAL A 119 0.87 -11.52 12.19
CA VAL A 119 1.76 -12.17 13.16
C VAL A 119 2.48 -11.13 13.99
N ASP A 120 2.65 -11.42 15.27
CA ASP A 120 3.44 -10.60 16.17
C ASP A 120 4.95 -10.76 15.94
N ALA A 121 5.76 -10.10 16.78
CA ALA A 121 7.22 -10.17 16.70
C ALA A 121 7.79 -11.59 16.93
N TYR A 122 7.01 -12.48 17.54
CA TYR A 122 7.38 -13.86 17.85
C TYR A 122 6.80 -14.86 16.84
N GLY A 123 6.12 -14.39 15.79
CA GLY A 123 5.48 -15.23 14.80
C GLY A 123 4.15 -15.83 15.24
N GLN A 124 3.59 -15.40 16.36
CA GLN A 124 2.28 -15.85 16.83
C GLN A 124 1.18 -15.08 16.12
N LEU A 125 0.07 -15.77 15.82
CA LEU A 125 -1.09 -15.16 15.17
C LEU A 125 -1.74 -14.13 16.09
N VAL A 126 -1.97 -12.93 15.57
CA VAL A 126 -2.74 -11.90 16.28
C VAL A 126 -4.21 -12.08 15.94
N SER A 127 -5.01 -12.52 16.91
CA SER A 127 -6.44 -12.83 16.70
C SER A 127 -7.21 -11.63 16.14
N GLY A 128 -8.00 -11.87 15.08
CA GLY A 128 -8.80 -10.85 14.40
C GLY A 128 -8.01 -9.80 13.62
N SER A 129 -6.67 -9.93 13.56
CA SER A 129 -5.78 -9.01 12.88
C SER A 129 -5.39 -9.57 11.51
N PHE A 130 -5.56 -8.75 10.47
CA PHE A 130 -5.34 -9.17 9.09
C PHE A 130 -4.54 -8.13 8.29
N ILE A 131 -3.79 -8.59 7.31
CA ILE A 131 -2.92 -7.75 6.50
C ILE A 131 -2.84 -8.24 5.05
N HIS A 132 -2.86 -7.31 4.09
CA HIS A 132 -2.56 -7.66 2.71
C HIS A 132 -1.13 -8.16 2.57
N SER A 133 -0.92 -9.20 1.77
CA SER A 133 0.41 -9.75 1.45
C SER A 133 1.42 -8.65 1.06
N ARG A 134 0.98 -7.71 0.20
CA ARG A 134 1.76 -6.57 -0.26
C ARG A 134 2.05 -5.53 0.82
N CYS A 135 1.23 -5.44 1.86
CA CYS A 135 1.42 -4.51 2.98
C CYS A 135 2.32 -5.07 4.10
N ARG A 136 2.55 -6.39 4.12
CA ARG A 136 3.30 -7.07 5.20
C ARG A 136 4.71 -6.50 5.40
N ARG A 137 5.39 -6.12 4.32
CA ARG A 137 6.74 -5.54 4.38
C ARG A 137 6.73 -4.22 5.18
N ALA A 138 5.83 -3.31 4.87
CA ALA A 138 5.74 -2.03 5.56
C ALA A 138 5.26 -2.17 7.00
N TRP A 139 4.34 -3.10 7.25
CA TRP A 139 3.89 -3.39 8.61
C TRP A 139 5.01 -3.87 9.53
N ARG A 140 5.84 -4.82 9.06
CA ARG A 140 7.02 -5.28 9.81
C ARG A 140 8.00 -4.14 10.07
N ARG A 141 8.26 -3.28 9.08
CA ARG A 141 9.10 -2.08 9.27
C ARG A 141 8.53 -1.16 10.35
N LEU A 142 7.22 -0.95 10.34
CA LEU A 142 6.51 -0.13 11.33
C LEU A 142 6.62 -0.73 12.74
N GLN A 143 6.41 -2.04 12.89
CA GLN A 143 6.62 -2.76 14.17
C GLN A 143 8.07 -2.63 14.65
N SER A 144 9.06 -2.82 13.77
CA SER A 144 10.48 -2.69 14.12
C SER A 144 10.88 -1.26 14.51
N GLN A 145 10.30 -0.23 13.90
CA GLN A 145 10.56 1.17 14.27
C GLN A 145 10.12 1.47 15.69
N VAL A 146 9.01 0.88 16.15
CA VAL A 146 8.52 1.08 17.51
C VAL A 146 9.27 0.19 18.51
N GLY A 147 9.49 -1.09 18.20
CA GLY A 147 10.19 -2.03 19.09
C GLY A 147 11.63 -1.61 19.39
N ARG A 148 12.38 -1.09 18.40
CA ARG A 148 13.74 -0.58 18.62
C ARG A 148 13.84 0.60 19.58
N ILE A 149 12.74 1.31 19.84
CA ILE A 149 12.72 2.50 20.70
C ILE A 149 12.32 2.13 22.13
N GLU A 150 11.54 1.07 22.30
CA GLU A 150 11.22 0.55 23.64
C GLU A 150 12.42 -0.17 24.27
N GLU A 151 13.35 -0.67 23.45
CA GLU A 151 14.61 -1.30 23.92
C GLU A 151 15.74 -0.30 24.22
N VAL A 152 15.62 0.99 23.89
CA VAL A 152 16.61 2.00 24.29
C VAL A 152 16.25 2.48 25.70
N PRO A 153 17.03 2.14 26.74
CA PRO A 153 16.80 2.68 28.06
C PRO A 153 16.93 4.19 27.98
N ALA A 154 15.99 4.93 28.55
CA ALA A 154 16.14 6.37 28.74
C ALA A 154 17.46 6.62 29.46
N SER A 155 18.43 7.17 28.74
CA SER A 155 19.73 7.58 29.28
C SER A 155 19.60 8.91 30.00
#